data_AF-A0A2S8DHB1-F1
#
_entry.id   AF-A0A2S8DHB1-F1
#
_cell.length_a   1.000
_cell.length_b   1.000
_cell.length_c   1.000
_cell.angle_alpha   90.00
_cell.angle_beta   90.00
_cell.angle_gamma   90.00
#
_symmetry.space_group_name_H-M   'P 1'
#
loop_
_entity.id
_entity.type
_entity.pdbx_description
1 polymer ?
#
loop_
_entity_poly.entity_id
_entity_poly.type
_entity_poly.pdbx_seq_one_letter_code
_entity_poly.pdbx_strand_id
1 'polypeptide(L)'
;MSKIDYQALREAAEKATCGEWSLEYGEGRFDGDDALINREAAGYIPICRIEGAHPESGFDEDFQMEQQANAEFIAAANPATVLALLDERERNQQYIKRRDQENEDIALTVGKLRVELEAAENNLIDSECHVAELEEALRNKQALLEASEKRNAKLQSENAYIRNRYKELDLLIGKNILVMQAAIIEWQSTGDAKSGLAWIYNTLFGPGELPDESEKNAQAYFNRKYAPIDEKLMALHKWFWEQSEAERAAGIRIKGE
;
A
#
# COMPACT_ATOMS: atom_id res chain seq x y z
N MET A 1 -3.51 -27.51 55.66
CA MET A 1 -2.10 -27.13 55.90
C MET A 1 -2.10 -25.81 56.63
N SER A 2 -1.53 -25.74 57.85
CA SER A 2 -1.33 -24.45 58.53
C SER A 2 -0.31 -23.63 57.74
N LYS A 3 -0.52 -22.32 57.68
CA LYS A 3 0.43 -21.40 57.03
C LYS A 3 1.64 -21.26 57.95
N ILE A 4 2.83 -21.63 57.49
CA ILE A 4 4.07 -21.41 58.24
C ILE A 4 4.23 -19.90 58.48
N ASP A 5 4.42 -19.52 59.73
CA ASP A 5 4.78 -18.15 60.10
C ASP A 5 6.30 -17.99 59.97
N TYR A 6 6.73 -17.51 58.81
CA TYR A 6 8.15 -17.32 58.49
C TYR A 6 8.80 -16.23 59.33
N GLN A 7 8.02 -15.25 59.80
CA GLN A 7 8.54 -14.18 60.66
C GLN A 7 8.80 -14.72 62.06
N ALA A 8 7.85 -15.47 62.62
CA ALA A 8 8.04 -16.16 63.90
C ALA A 8 9.20 -17.17 63.83
N LEU A 9 9.35 -17.89 62.70
CA LEU A 9 10.47 -18.82 62.50
C LEU A 9 11.82 -18.09 62.45
N ARG A 10 11.87 -16.92 61.80
CA ARG A 10 13.08 -16.09 61.75
C ARG A 10 13.48 -15.59 63.13
N GLU A 11 12.52 -15.06 63.87
CA GLU A 11 12.74 -14.58 65.24
C GLU A 11 13.19 -15.70 66.19
N ALA A 12 12.66 -16.92 66.02
CA ALA A 12 13.10 -18.09 66.77
C ALA A 12 14.55 -18.47 66.42
N ALA A 13 14.91 -18.47 65.14
CA ALA A 13 16.27 -18.77 64.70
C ALA A 13 17.28 -17.70 65.14
N GLU A 14 16.93 -16.41 65.07
CA GLU A 14 17.80 -15.31 65.53
C GLU A 14 18.07 -15.34 67.05
N LYS A 15 17.12 -15.86 67.85
CA LYS A 15 17.25 -15.99 69.31
C LYS A 15 17.99 -17.25 69.74
N ALA A 16 18.05 -18.28 68.89
CA ALA A 16 18.73 -19.53 69.18
C ALA A 16 20.25 -19.38 69.13
N THR A 17 20.99 -20.39 69.60
CA THR A 17 22.46 -20.41 69.51
C THR A 17 22.90 -20.26 68.05
N CYS A 18 23.49 -19.13 67.69
CA CYS A 18 23.83 -18.82 66.30
C CYS A 18 24.93 -19.73 65.74
N GLY A 19 25.16 -19.71 64.42
CA GLY A 19 26.20 -20.51 63.77
C GLY A 19 25.79 -21.97 63.49
N GLU A 20 26.72 -22.73 62.92
CA GLU A 20 26.52 -24.15 62.64
C GLU A 20 26.61 -24.97 63.93
N TRP A 21 25.74 -25.97 64.01
CA TRP A 21 25.71 -26.92 65.11
C TRP A 21 26.40 -28.20 64.69
N SER A 22 27.26 -28.71 65.56
CA SER A 22 28.00 -29.95 65.37
C SER A 22 27.35 -31.07 66.17
N LEU A 23 27.47 -32.28 65.64
CA LEU A 23 27.02 -33.49 66.28
C LEU A 23 28.22 -34.28 66.80
N GLU A 24 28.17 -34.69 68.06
CA GLU A 24 29.16 -35.55 68.68
C GLU A 24 28.46 -36.80 69.21
N TYR A 25 28.95 -37.96 68.77
CA TYR A 25 28.54 -39.26 69.31
C TYR A 25 29.56 -39.67 70.38
N GLY A 26 29.09 -40.08 71.56
CA GLY A 26 29.98 -40.41 72.67
C GLY A 26 30.84 -41.64 72.40
N GLU A 27 32.17 -41.50 72.41
CA GLU A 27 33.11 -42.65 72.48
C GLU A 27 33.61 -42.94 73.91
N GLY A 28 33.04 -42.30 74.93
CA GLY A 28 33.31 -42.60 76.35
C GLY A 28 33.70 -41.39 77.20
N ARG A 29 32.70 -40.87 77.92
CA ARG A 29 32.80 -40.15 79.21
C ARG A 29 31.44 -40.01 79.89
N PHE A 30 30.37 -40.14 79.12
CA PHE A 30 29.06 -40.63 79.52
C PHE A 30 28.74 -41.77 78.55
N ASP A 31 28.13 -42.81 79.06
CA ASP A 31 27.84 -44.11 78.42
C ASP A 31 27.18 -43.87 77.05
N GLY A 32 27.58 -44.59 75.99
CA GLY A 32 27.32 -44.29 74.57
C GLY A 32 25.85 -44.37 74.10
N ASP A 33 24.95 -43.80 74.87
CA ASP A 33 23.49 -43.96 74.81
C ASP A 33 22.78 -42.66 74.38
N ASP A 34 23.55 -41.63 74.00
CA ASP A 34 23.04 -40.31 73.61
C ASP A 34 23.86 -39.61 72.51
N ALA A 35 23.20 -38.70 71.79
CA ALA A 35 23.86 -37.77 70.87
C ALA A 35 23.84 -36.35 71.42
N LEU A 36 25.00 -35.68 71.35
CA LEU A 36 25.16 -34.33 71.87
C LEU A 36 25.32 -33.33 70.73
N ILE A 37 24.35 -32.44 70.61
CA ILE A 37 24.42 -31.30 69.69
C ILE A 37 25.10 -30.17 70.42
N ASN A 38 26.16 -29.64 69.81
CA ASN A 38 26.98 -28.59 70.38
C ASN A 38 27.36 -27.54 69.34
N ARG A 39 28.01 -26.49 69.80
CA ARG A 39 28.73 -25.54 68.94
C ARG A 39 30.09 -25.24 69.53
N GLU A 40 31.12 -25.32 68.69
CA GLU A 40 32.45 -24.86 69.03
C GLU A 40 32.58 -23.36 68.69
N ALA A 41 32.42 -22.51 69.71
CA ALA A 41 32.56 -21.06 69.57
C ALA A 41 33.08 -20.44 70.87
N ALA A 42 34.38 -20.09 70.89
CA ALA A 42 35.08 -19.61 72.09
C ALA A 42 34.96 -20.56 73.30
N GLY A 43 34.91 -21.87 73.04
CA GLY A 43 34.66 -22.93 74.02
C GLY A 43 33.62 -23.93 73.51
N TYR A 44 33.37 -24.98 74.31
CA TYR A 44 32.34 -26.00 74.04
C TYR A 44 30.98 -25.53 74.58
N ILE A 45 30.02 -25.29 73.69
CA ILE A 45 28.66 -24.88 74.06
C ILE A 45 27.71 -26.07 73.82
N PRO A 46 27.25 -26.78 74.88
CA PRO A 46 26.23 -27.81 74.72
C PRO A 46 24.87 -27.14 74.39
N ILE A 47 24.16 -27.68 73.40
CA ILE A 47 22.88 -27.13 72.91
C ILE A 47 21.72 -28.04 73.30
N CYS A 48 21.78 -29.31 72.95
CA CYS A 48 20.84 -30.30 73.43
C CYS A 48 21.48 -31.69 73.49
N ARG A 49 21.01 -32.48 74.45
CA ARG A 49 21.28 -33.92 74.55
C ARG A 49 20.06 -34.66 74.04
N ILE A 50 20.27 -35.59 73.12
CA ILE A 50 19.21 -36.48 72.63
C ILE A 50 19.42 -37.82 73.29
N GLU A 51 18.56 -38.11 74.27
CA GLU A 51 18.60 -39.35 75.04
C GLU A 51 18.00 -40.52 74.25
N GLY A 52 18.39 -41.75 74.63
CA GLY A 52 17.80 -42.99 74.15
C GLY A 52 16.30 -43.14 74.48
N ALA A 53 15.71 -44.23 73.96
CA ALA A 53 14.25 -44.41 73.83
C ALA A 53 13.44 -44.27 75.14
N HIS A 54 12.30 -43.56 75.06
CA HIS A 54 11.22 -43.58 76.06
C HIS A 54 10.36 -44.86 75.86
N PRO A 55 9.83 -45.51 76.91
CA PRO A 55 9.06 -46.76 76.79
C PRO A 55 7.85 -46.70 75.83
N GLU A 56 7.29 -45.51 75.62
CA GLU A 56 6.17 -45.28 74.68
C GLU A 56 6.57 -45.27 73.19
N SER A 57 7.86 -45.27 72.88
CA SER A 57 8.36 -45.43 71.51
C SER A 57 8.17 -46.86 70.98
N GLY A 58 7.96 -47.84 71.87
CA GLY A 58 7.73 -49.24 71.52
C GLY A 58 9.01 -50.05 71.23
N PHE A 59 10.19 -49.52 71.60
CA PHE A 59 11.50 -50.15 71.35
C PHE A 59 12.32 -50.29 72.65
N ASP A 60 12.99 -51.44 72.84
CA ASP A 60 13.62 -51.90 74.10
C ASP A 60 15.19 -51.85 74.10
N GLU A 61 15.83 -51.06 73.23
CA GLU A 61 17.31 -50.97 73.11
C GLU A 61 17.88 -49.54 73.28
N ASP A 62 19.18 -49.46 73.61
CA ASP A 62 19.97 -48.23 73.71
C ASP A 62 20.16 -47.56 72.32
N PHE A 63 19.99 -46.23 72.25
CA PHE A 63 20.19 -45.30 71.11
C PHE A 63 20.33 -45.88 69.67
N GLN A 64 19.23 -45.94 68.90
CA GLN A 64 19.18 -46.53 67.55
C GLN A 64 19.22 -45.50 66.38
N MET A 65 19.18 -46.02 65.14
CA MET A 65 19.34 -45.28 63.87
C MET A 65 18.33 -44.13 63.65
N GLU A 66 17.12 -44.22 64.21
CA GLU A 66 16.14 -43.13 64.14
C GLU A 66 16.56 -41.93 65.00
N GLN A 67 17.09 -42.17 66.20
CA GLN A 67 17.59 -41.11 67.08
C GLN A 67 18.84 -40.45 66.50
N GLN A 68 19.73 -41.23 65.87
CA GLN A 68 20.84 -40.70 65.08
C GLN A 68 20.35 -39.78 63.96
N ALA A 69 19.37 -40.24 63.16
CA ALA A 69 18.78 -39.44 62.10
C ALA A 69 18.11 -38.15 62.61
N ASN A 70 17.44 -38.20 63.76
CA ASN A 70 16.84 -37.03 64.41
C ASN A 70 17.91 -36.03 64.87
N ALA A 71 19.01 -36.53 65.44
CA ALA A 71 20.13 -35.70 65.89
C ALA A 71 20.83 -35.01 64.72
N GLU A 72 21.11 -35.77 63.65
CA GLU A 72 21.65 -35.24 62.40
C GLU A 72 20.72 -34.21 61.77
N PHE A 73 19.41 -34.47 61.77
CA PHE A 73 18.42 -33.51 61.26
C PHE A 73 18.42 -32.21 62.06
N ILE A 74 18.41 -32.28 63.40
CA ILE A 74 18.40 -31.07 64.24
C ILE A 74 19.72 -30.28 64.08
N ALA A 75 20.86 -30.96 64.02
CA ALA A 75 22.15 -30.32 63.78
C ALA A 75 22.23 -29.67 62.39
N ALA A 76 21.68 -30.31 61.35
CA ALA A 76 21.60 -29.77 60.00
C ALA A 76 20.60 -28.62 59.87
N ALA A 77 19.43 -28.72 60.53
CA ALA A 77 18.37 -27.72 60.59
C ALA A 77 18.62 -26.66 61.67
N ASN A 78 19.90 -26.37 61.94
CA ASN A 78 20.31 -25.35 62.89
C ASN A 78 19.86 -23.93 62.46
N PRO A 79 19.93 -22.95 63.38
CA PRO A 79 19.50 -21.58 63.10
C PRO A 79 20.19 -20.94 61.89
N ALA A 80 21.47 -21.22 61.63
CA ALA A 80 22.18 -20.66 60.47
C ALA A 80 21.58 -21.19 59.15
N THR A 81 21.32 -22.49 59.06
CA THR A 81 20.65 -23.12 57.91
C THR A 81 19.25 -22.56 57.70
N VAL A 82 18.46 -22.45 58.79
CA VAL A 82 17.08 -21.92 58.71
C VAL A 82 17.08 -20.46 58.23
N LEU A 83 17.97 -19.60 58.75
CA LEU A 83 18.08 -18.21 58.30
C LEU A 83 18.51 -18.12 56.83
N ALA A 84 19.47 -18.93 56.39
CA ALA A 84 19.89 -18.97 54.99
C ALA A 84 18.75 -19.37 54.04
N LEU A 85 17.94 -20.36 54.41
CA LEU A 85 16.75 -20.77 53.65
C LEU A 85 15.68 -19.67 53.61
N LEU A 86 15.48 -18.94 54.71
CA LEU A 86 14.56 -17.81 54.75
C LEU A 86 15.03 -16.66 53.85
N ASP A 87 16.33 -16.37 53.84
CA ASP A 87 16.94 -15.35 52.98
C ASP A 87 16.85 -15.73 51.49
N GLU A 88 17.09 -16.99 51.17
CA GLU A 88 16.88 -17.51 49.81
C GLU A 88 15.41 -17.39 49.39
N ARG A 89 14.48 -17.79 50.27
CA ARG A 89 13.04 -17.67 50.01
C ARG A 89 12.62 -16.23 49.76
N GLU A 90 13.09 -15.28 50.57
CA GLU A 90 12.76 -13.87 50.41
C GLU A 90 13.31 -13.32 49.08
N ARG A 91 14.56 -13.65 48.72
CA ARG A 91 15.15 -13.31 47.42
C ARG A 91 14.36 -13.89 46.26
N ASN A 92 13.95 -15.15 46.35
CA ASN A 92 13.13 -15.82 45.33
C ASN A 92 11.75 -15.16 45.20
N GLN A 93 11.12 -14.75 46.32
CA GLN A 93 9.86 -14.02 46.28
C GLN A 93 9.99 -12.64 45.62
N GLN A 94 11.06 -11.92 45.91
CA GLN A 94 11.34 -10.64 45.24
C GLN A 94 11.60 -10.82 43.74
N TYR A 95 12.32 -11.88 43.35
CA TYR A 95 12.56 -12.21 41.96
C TYR A 95 11.26 -12.53 41.20
N ILE A 96 10.38 -13.36 41.78
CA ILE A 96 9.06 -13.67 41.19
C ILE A 96 8.25 -12.40 40.98
N LYS A 97 8.16 -11.52 42.00
CA LYS A 97 7.45 -10.24 41.86
C LYS A 97 7.99 -9.38 40.72
N ARG A 98 9.31 -9.29 40.55
CA ARG A 98 9.92 -8.54 39.44
C ARG A 98 9.59 -9.17 38.08
N ARG A 99 9.62 -10.50 37.99
CA ARG A 99 9.27 -11.22 36.76
C ARG A 99 7.80 -11.06 36.40
N ASP A 100 6.91 -11.08 37.39
CA ASP A 100 5.48 -10.86 37.17
C ASP A 100 5.23 -9.44 36.65
N GLN A 101 5.89 -8.43 37.22
CA GLN A 101 5.81 -7.06 36.73
C GLN A 101 6.35 -6.92 35.31
N GLU A 102 7.52 -7.50 35.03
CA GLU A 102 8.11 -7.49 33.69
C GLU A 102 7.18 -8.17 32.66
N ASN A 103 6.56 -9.30 33.03
CA ASN A 103 5.61 -10.00 32.18
C ASN A 103 4.34 -9.17 31.92
N GLU A 104 3.85 -8.43 32.92
CA GLU A 104 2.72 -7.51 32.76
C GLU A 104 3.08 -6.36 31.80
N ASP A 105 4.25 -5.75 31.97
CA ASP A 105 4.73 -4.68 31.09
C ASP A 105 4.93 -5.16 29.64
N ILE A 106 5.45 -6.39 29.48
CA ILE A 106 5.56 -7.05 28.17
C ILE A 106 4.17 -7.28 27.57
N ALA A 107 3.21 -7.78 28.34
CA ALA A 107 1.85 -8.04 27.86
C ALA A 107 1.17 -6.75 27.39
N LEU A 108 1.32 -5.66 28.13
CA LEU A 108 0.81 -4.34 27.75
C LEU A 108 1.47 -3.82 26.48
N THR A 109 2.78 -3.98 26.34
CA THR A 109 3.53 -3.53 25.16
C THR A 109 3.14 -4.33 23.92
N VAL A 110 3.08 -5.66 24.03
CA VAL A 110 2.61 -6.53 22.94
C VAL A 110 1.17 -6.20 22.56
N GLY A 111 0.31 -5.91 23.53
CA GLY A 111 -1.06 -5.46 23.28
C GLY A 111 -1.11 -4.18 22.44
N LYS A 112 -0.32 -3.16 22.79
CA LYS A 112 -0.23 -1.90 22.02
C LYS A 112 0.27 -2.13 20.59
N LEU A 113 1.36 -2.89 20.45
CA LEU A 113 1.95 -3.18 19.14
C LEU A 113 0.99 -3.95 18.23
N ARG A 114 0.15 -4.85 18.78
CA ARG A 114 -0.88 -5.56 18.00
C ARG A 114 -1.92 -4.61 17.42
N VAL A 115 -2.40 -3.65 18.23
CA VAL A 115 -3.39 -2.66 17.79
C VAL A 115 -2.78 -1.72 16.74
N GLU A 116 -1.54 -1.27 16.95
CA GLU A 116 -0.83 -0.43 15.98
C GLU A 116 -0.59 -1.17 14.66
N LEU A 117 -0.24 -2.45 14.72
CA LEU A 117 -0.07 -3.31 13.54
C LEU A 117 -1.38 -3.44 12.76
N GLU A 118 -2.48 -3.76 13.45
CA GLU A 118 -3.81 -3.88 12.81
C GLU A 118 -4.26 -2.56 12.17
N ALA A 119 -4.00 -1.42 12.83
CA ALA A 119 -4.29 -0.12 12.25
C ALA A 119 -3.45 0.17 11.00
N ALA A 120 -2.15 -0.18 11.01
CA ALA A 120 -1.27 -0.03 9.87
C ALA A 120 -1.67 -0.94 8.69
N GLU A 121 -2.07 -2.18 8.96
CA GLU A 121 -2.58 -3.12 7.96
C GLU A 121 -3.87 -2.60 7.30
N ASN A 122 -4.83 -2.09 8.08
CA ASN A 122 -6.05 -1.51 7.53
C ASN A 122 -5.76 -0.29 6.63
N ASN A 123 -4.86 0.60 7.05
CA ASN A 123 -4.45 1.74 6.22
C ASN A 123 -3.76 1.30 4.92
N LEU A 124 -2.99 0.21 4.95
CA LEU A 124 -2.35 -0.35 3.76
C LEU A 124 -3.41 -0.87 2.79
N ILE A 125 -4.41 -1.61 3.26
CA ILE A 125 -5.52 -2.12 2.45
C ILE A 125 -6.29 -0.97 1.79
N ASP A 126 -6.61 0.09 2.55
CA ASP A 126 -7.29 1.27 2.00
C ASP A 126 -6.46 1.94 0.90
N SER A 127 -5.15 2.08 1.13
CA SER A 127 -4.24 2.64 0.13
C SER A 127 -4.14 1.77 -1.13
N GLU A 128 -4.07 0.44 -0.98
CA GLU A 128 -4.04 -0.50 -2.11
C GLU A 128 -5.33 -0.42 -2.94
N CYS A 129 -6.48 -0.29 -2.28
CA CYS A 129 -7.75 -0.09 -2.96
C CYS A 129 -7.77 1.19 -3.80
N HIS A 130 -7.31 2.32 -3.23
CA HIS A 130 -7.26 3.59 -3.95
C HIS A 130 -6.29 3.56 -5.14
N VAL A 131 -5.15 2.86 -5.01
CA VAL A 131 -4.21 2.67 -6.13
C VAL A 131 -4.88 1.90 -7.27
N ALA A 132 -5.63 0.83 -6.97
CA ALA A 132 -6.32 0.05 -7.99
C ALA A 132 -7.37 0.89 -8.77
N GLU A 133 -8.12 1.75 -8.09
CA GLU A 133 -9.07 2.69 -8.71
C GLU A 133 -8.37 3.69 -9.65
N LEU A 134 -7.24 4.26 -9.20
CA LEU A 134 -6.45 5.20 -9.99
C LEU A 134 -5.86 4.53 -11.24
N GLU A 135 -5.38 3.30 -11.12
CA GLU A 135 -4.89 2.54 -12.27
C GLU A 135 -5.98 2.27 -13.31
N GLU A 136 -7.20 1.95 -12.87
CA GLU A 136 -8.33 1.78 -13.78
C GLU A 136 -8.70 3.08 -14.49
N ALA A 137 -8.78 4.19 -13.75
CA ALA A 137 -9.04 5.50 -14.32
C ALA A 137 -7.95 5.91 -15.33
N LEU A 138 -6.68 5.57 -15.07
CA LEU A 138 -5.58 5.83 -15.97
C LEU A 138 -5.69 5.01 -17.26
N ARG A 139 -6.02 3.72 -17.17
CA ARG A 139 -6.28 2.85 -18.32
C ARG A 139 -7.40 3.40 -19.21
N ASN A 140 -8.51 3.83 -18.60
CA ASN A 140 -9.63 4.43 -19.32
C ASN A 140 -9.25 5.73 -20.03
N LYS A 141 -8.48 6.61 -19.37
CA LYS A 141 -7.96 7.84 -19.99
C LYS A 141 -7.03 7.55 -21.16
N GLN A 142 -6.17 6.54 -21.04
CA GLN A 142 -5.25 6.15 -22.11
C GLN A 142 -6.02 5.68 -23.35
N ALA A 143 -7.04 4.84 -23.17
CA ALA A 143 -7.89 4.37 -24.27
C ALA A 143 -8.62 5.53 -24.98
N LEU A 144 -9.10 6.51 -24.21
CA LEU A 144 -9.74 7.70 -24.77
C LEU A 144 -8.75 8.57 -25.56
N LEU A 145 -7.53 8.73 -25.05
CA LEU A 145 -6.47 9.47 -25.73
C LEU A 145 -6.13 8.84 -27.07
N GLU A 146 -5.90 7.52 -27.09
CA GLU A 146 -5.60 6.78 -28.33
C GLU A 146 -6.74 6.87 -29.35
N ALA A 147 -7.99 6.81 -28.90
CA ALA A 147 -9.16 6.99 -29.77
C ALA A 147 -9.21 8.41 -30.36
N SER A 148 -8.89 9.42 -29.56
CA SER A 148 -8.82 10.82 -30.00
C SER A 148 -7.69 11.04 -31.01
N GLU A 149 -6.50 10.48 -30.76
CA GLU A 149 -5.36 10.54 -31.66
C GLU A 149 -5.67 9.90 -33.02
N LYS A 150 -6.29 8.72 -33.03
CA LYS A 150 -6.75 8.06 -34.27
C LYS A 150 -7.75 8.94 -35.03
N ARG A 151 -8.71 9.54 -34.33
CA ARG A 151 -9.69 10.46 -34.94
C ARG A 151 -9.00 11.69 -35.52
N ASN A 152 -8.05 12.28 -34.81
CA ASN A 152 -7.29 13.44 -35.28
C ASN A 152 -6.45 13.10 -36.51
N ALA A 153 -5.77 11.95 -36.53
CA ALA A 153 -5.02 11.49 -37.70
C ALA A 153 -5.93 11.32 -38.93
N LYS A 154 -7.13 10.75 -38.75
CA LYS A 154 -8.13 10.63 -39.81
C LYS A 154 -8.63 12.00 -40.30
N LEU A 155 -8.96 12.91 -39.38
CA LEU A 155 -9.38 14.26 -39.76
C LEU A 155 -8.27 15.05 -40.46
N GLN A 156 -7.01 14.85 -40.07
CA GLN A 156 -5.88 15.48 -40.74
C GLN A 156 -5.71 14.98 -42.18
N SER A 157 -5.86 13.67 -42.41
CA SER A 157 -5.78 13.11 -43.77
C SER A 157 -6.96 13.56 -44.64
N GLU A 158 -8.18 13.57 -44.09
CA GLU A 158 -9.37 14.10 -44.79
C GLU A 158 -9.23 15.59 -45.13
N ASN A 159 -8.74 16.40 -44.19
CA ASN A 159 -8.47 17.82 -44.45
C ASN A 159 -7.40 18.02 -45.52
N ALA A 160 -6.32 17.23 -45.49
CA ALA A 160 -5.27 17.30 -46.52
C ALA A 160 -5.83 16.93 -47.90
N TYR A 161 -6.68 15.91 -47.97
CA TYR A 161 -7.37 15.52 -49.20
C TYR A 161 -8.27 16.65 -49.74
N ILE A 162 -9.14 17.21 -48.89
CA ILE A 162 -10.05 18.30 -49.27
C ILE A 162 -9.26 19.53 -49.74
N ARG A 163 -8.17 19.90 -49.05
CA ARG A 163 -7.31 21.02 -49.45
C ARG A 163 -6.70 20.80 -50.82
N ASN A 164 -6.22 19.58 -51.12
CA ASN A 164 -5.67 19.28 -52.44
C ASN A 164 -6.74 19.26 -53.53
N ARG A 165 -7.93 18.74 -53.24
CA ARG A 165 -9.08 18.83 -54.16
C ARG A 165 -9.50 20.26 -54.45
N TYR A 166 -9.47 21.13 -53.44
CA TYR A 166 -9.75 22.56 -53.62
C TYR A 166 -8.70 23.22 -54.52
N LYS A 167 -7.41 22.97 -54.29
CA LYS A 167 -6.32 23.45 -55.16
C LYS A 167 -6.48 22.97 -56.61
N GLU A 168 -6.85 21.71 -56.80
CA GLU A 168 -7.10 21.17 -58.13
C GLU A 168 -8.26 21.89 -58.84
N LEU A 169 -9.36 22.13 -58.13
CA LEU A 169 -10.49 22.90 -58.67
C LEU A 169 -10.09 24.33 -59.05
N ASP A 170 -9.34 25.02 -58.20
CA ASP A 170 -8.84 26.37 -58.47
C ASP A 170 -7.96 26.40 -59.73
N LEU A 171 -7.05 25.43 -59.88
CA LEU A 171 -6.20 25.29 -61.08
C LEU A 171 -7.03 24.99 -62.34
N LEU A 172 -8.07 24.16 -62.25
CA LEU A 172 -8.95 23.87 -63.38
C LEU A 172 -9.75 25.11 -63.81
N ILE A 173 -10.28 25.87 -62.84
CA ILE A 173 -10.96 27.14 -63.11
C ILE A 173 -9.97 28.12 -63.77
N GLY A 174 -8.76 28.26 -63.21
CA GLY A 174 -7.71 29.11 -63.76
C GLY A 174 -7.34 28.74 -65.20
N LYS A 175 -7.19 27.43 -65.49
CA LYS A 175 -6.96 26.93 -66.86
C LYS A 175 -8.10 27.31 -67.80
N ASN A 176 -9.35 27.16 -67.38
CA ASN A 176 -10.52 27.51 -68.19
C ASN A 176 -10.60 29.02 -68.44
N ILE A 177 -10.31 29.86 -67.44
CA ILE A 177 -10.23 31.31 -67.61
C ILE A 177 -9.14 31.68 -68.62
N LEU A 178 -7.96 31.05 -68.53
CA LEU A 178 -6.87 31.30 -69.47
C LEU A 178 -7.24 30.93 -70.91
N VAL A 179 -7.95 29.82 -71.11
CA VAL A 179 -8.50 29.44 -72.43
C VAL A 179 -9.48 30.49 -72.95
N MET A 180 -10.39 30.99 -72.10
CA MET A 180 -11.33 32.05 -72.49
C MET A 180 -10.59 33.35 -72.85
N GLN A 181 -9.54 33.70 -72.12
CA GLN A 181 -8.68 34.84 -72.42
C GLN A 181 -7.96 34.66 -73.77
N ALA A 182 -7.38 33.48 -74.02
CA ALA A 182 -6.72 33.15 -75.29
C ALA A 182 -7.70 33.24 -76.47
N ALA A 183 -8.92 32.75 -76.31
CA ALA A 183 -9.98 32.85 -77.31
C ALA A 183 -10.30 34.31 -77.68
N ILE A 184 -10.38 35.19 -76.68
CA ILE A 184 -10.62 36.63 -76.89
C ILE A 184 -9.44 37.28 -77.63
N ILE A 185 -8.20 36.97 -77.23
CA ILE A 185 -6.99 37.50 -77.86
C ILE A 185 -6.92 37.08 -79.33
N GLU A 186 -7.16 35.80 -79.63
CA GLU A 186 -7.14 35.26 -80.98
C GLU A 186 -8.17 35.95 -81.89
N TRP A 187 -9.39 36.13 -81.38
CA TRP A 187 -10.45 36.82 -82.10
C TRP A 187 -10.09 38.30 -82.34
N GLN A 188 -9.55 39.00 -81.34
CA GLN A 188 -9.14 40.41 -81.48
C GLN A 188 -7.98 40.58 -82.47
N SER A 189 -7.07 39.61 -82.55
CA SER A 189 -5.91 39.65 -83.44
C SER A 189 -6.27 39.35 -84.90
N THR A 190 -7.12 38.35 -85.13
CA THR A 190 -7.44 37.84 -86.48
C THR A 190 -8.71 38.44 -87.07
N GLY A 191 -9.61 38.93 -86.23
CA GLY A 191 -10.98 39.29 -86.61
C GLY A 191 -11.90 38.09 -86.88
N ASP A 192 -11.39 36.84 -86.78
CA ASP A 192 -12.18 35.62 -87.01
C ASP A 192 -12.63 34.98 -85.70
N ALA A 193 -13.95 35.00 -85.47
CA ALA A 193 -14.55 34.40 -84.28
C ALA A 193 -14.39 32.87 -84.25
N LYS A 194 -14.20 32.20 -85.39
CA LYS A 194 -14.02 30.74 -85.44
C LYS A 194 -12.69 30.31 -84.82
N SER A 195 -11.62 31.08 -85.06
CA SER A 195 -10.31 30.84 -84.45
C SER A 195 -10.35 30.98 -82.93
N GLY A 196 -11.06 32.00 -82.43
CA GLY A 196 -11.31 32.14 -80.99
C GLY A 196 -12.15 30.99 -80.41
N LEU A 197 -13.23 30.59 -81.10
CA LEU A 197 -14.09 29.48 -80.66
C LEU A 197 -13.35 28.13 -80.61
N ALA A 198 -12.35 27.91 -81.47
CA ALA A 198 -11.56 26.68 -81.50
C ALA A 198 -10.82 26.43 -80.16
N TRP A 199 -10.34 27.48 -79.48
CA TRP A 199 -9.72 27.36 -78.15
C TRP A 199 -10.68 26.79 -77.10
N ILE A 200 -11.92 27.30 -77.09
CA ILE A 200 -12.97 26.86 -76.18
C ILE A 200 -13.41 25.43 -76.54
N TYR A 201 -13.66 25.17 -77.83
CA TYR A 201 -14.09 23.87 -78.33
C TYR A 201 -13.10 22.75 -77.98
N ASN A 202 -11.80 22.96 -78.25
CA ASN A 202 -10.77 21.95 -77.96
C ASN A 202 -10.65 21.64 -76.46
N THR A 203 -10.86 22.65 -75.61
CA THR A 203 -10.81 22.49 -74.15
C THR A 203 -11.98 21.67 -73.61
N LEU A 204 -13.18 21.83 -74.18
CA LEU A 204 -14.36 21.07 -73.80
C LEU A 204 -14.37 19.66 -74.43
N PHE A 205 -13.85 19.52 -75.65
CA PHE A 205 -13.83 18.24 -76.37
C PHE A 205 -12.99 17.18 -75.65
N GLY A 206 -11.79 17.51 -75.19
CA GLY A 206 -10.86 16.54 -74.59
C GLY A 206 -11.44 15.78 -73.39
N PRO A 207 -12.03 16.45 -72.39
CA PRO A 207 -12.70 15.80 -71.27
C PRO A 207 -14.11 15.27 -71.57
N GLY A 208 -14.64 15.48 -72.78
CA GLY A 208 -16.01 15.04 -73.14
C GLY A 208 -17.12 15.94 -72.60
N GLU A 209 -16.85 17.23 -72.37
CA GLU A 209 -17.77 18.20 -71.75
C GLU A 209 -18.61 18.98 -72.78
N LEU A 210 -18.59 18.56 -74.06
CA LEU A 210 -19.46 19.16 -75.07
C LEU A 210 -20.93 18.80 -74.82
N PRO A 211 -21.87 19.71 -75.12
CA PRO A 211 -23.29 19.39 -75.07
C PRO A 211 -23.65 18.32 -76.09
N ASP A 212 -24.72 17.57 -75.80
CA ASP A 212 -25.28 16.58 -76.73
C ASP A 212 -25.66 17.25 -78.07
N GLU A 213 -25.43 16.54 -79.18
CA GLU A 213 -25.64 17.07 -80.52
C GLU A 213 -27.11 17.46 -80.81
N SER A 214 -28.06 16.92 -80.05
CA SER A 214 -29.49 17.26 -80.14
C SER A 214 -29.83 18.63 -79.56
N GLU A 215 -28.95 19.24 -78.76
CA GLU A 215 -29.17 20.54 -78.14
C GLU A 215 -29.01 21.67 -79.17
N LYS A 216 -30.11 22.34 -79.54
CA LYS A 216 -30.12 23.42 -80.55
C LYS A 216 -30.41 24.81 -79.99
N ASN A 217 -30.83 24.92 -78.72
CA ASN A 217 -31.19 26.19 -78.09
C ASN A 217 -30.27 26.47 -76.88
N ALA A 218 -29.28 27.34 -77.08
CA ALA A 218 -28.28 27.67 -76.06
C ALA A 218 -28.88 28.27 -74.79
N GLN A 219 -29.89 29.14 -74.91
CA GLN A 219 -30.51 29.78 -73.75
C GLN A 219 -31.31 28.79 -72.91
N ALA A 220 -32.10 27.93 -73.57
CA ALA A 220 -32.85 26.88 -72.88
C ALA A 220 -31.90 25.88 -72.20
N TYR A 221 -30.81 25.51 -72.87
CA TYR A 221 -29.76 24.65 -72.31
C TYR A 221 -29.12 25.27 -71.07
N PHE A 222 -28.68 26.54 -71.16
CA PHE A 222 -28.04 27.26 -70.06
C PHE A 222 -28.98 27.35 -68.85
N ASN A 223 -30.22 27.83 -69.04
CA ASN A 223 -31.17 27.97 -67.95
C ASN A 223 -31.41 26.63 -67.21
N ARG A 224 -31.54 25.54 -67.96
CA ARG A 224 -31.75 24.19 -67.40
C ARG A 224 -30.54 23.68 -66.63
N LYS A 225 -29.31 23.96 -67.09
CA LYS A 225 -28.07 23.49 -66.44
C LYS A 225 -27.61 24.40 -65.29
N TYR A 226 -27.87 25.69 -65.38
CA TYR A 226 -27.45 26.69 -64.41
C TYR A 226 -28.33 26.69 -63.15
N ALA A 227 -29.66 26.56 -63.29
CA ALA A 227 -30.59 26.57 -62.16
C ALA A 227 -30.17 25.67 -60.97
N PRO A 228 -29.79 24.39 -61.16
CA PRO A 228 -29.35 23.55 -60.03
C PRO A 228 -27.98 23.94 -59.46
N ILE A 229 -27.12 24.63 -60.22
CA ILE A 229 -25.83 25.14 -59.73
C ILE A 229 -26.07 26.36 -58.85
N ASP A 230 -26.90 27.29 -59.30
CA ASP A 230 -27.26 28.51 -58.59
C ASP A 230 -27.93 28.20 -57.24
N GLU A 231 -28.86 27.24 -57.22
CA GLU A 231 -29.50 26.77 -55.98
C GLU A 231 -28.48 26.24 -54.95
N LYS A 232 -27.52 25.41 -55.40
CA LYS A 232 -26.47 24.87 -54.52
C LYS A 232 -25.52 25.95 -54.03
N LEU A 233 -25.18 26.92 -54.89
CA LEU A 233 -24.31 28.04 -54.54
C LEU A 233 -24.98 28.93 -53.49
N MET A 234 -26.28 29.23 -53.65
CA MET A 234 -27.06 29.98 -52.67
C MET A 234 -27.12 29.26 -51.32
N ALA A 235 -27.36 27.95 -51.30
CA ALA A 235 -27.35 27.16 -50.08
C ALA A 235 -25.98 27.20 -49.37
N LEU A 236 -24.88 27.12 -50.13
CA LEU A 236 -23.53 27.20 -49.60
C LEU A 236 -23.20 28.59 -49.02
N HIS A 237 -23.58 29.66 -49.72
CA HIS A 237 -23.42 31.03 -49.21
C HIS A 237 -24.20 31.25 -47.91
N LYS A 238 -25.43 30.73 -47.84
CA LYS A 238 -26.23 30.77 -46.62
C LYS A 238 -25.49 30.07 -45.47
N TRP A 239 -24.96 28.87 -45.70
CA TRP A 239 -24.20 28.14 -44.70
C TRP A 239 -22.97 28.93 -44.21
N PHE A 240 -22.17 29.51 -45.11
CA PHE A 240 -21.00 30.33 -44.72
C PHE A 240 -21.40 31.55 -43.89
N TRP A 241 -22.50 32.20 -44.25
CA TRP A 241 -23.03 33.32 -43.48
C TRP A 241 -23.42 32.89 -42.06
N GLU A 242 -24.14 31.78 -41.91
CA GLU A 242 -24.52 31.21 -40.61
C GLU A 242 -23.29 30.85 -39.75
N GLN A 243 -22.24 30.27 -40.35
CA GLN A 243 -20.99 29.98 -39.65
C GLN A 243 -20.32 31.26 -39.14
N SER A 244 -20.22 32.29 -39.99
CA SER A 244 -19.61 33.59 -39.60
C SER A 244 -20.37 34.27 -38.46
N GLU A 245 -21.70 34.22 -38.45
CA GLU A 245 -22.52 34.74 -37.35
C GLU A 245 -22.27 33.96 -36.05
N ALA A 246 -22.22 32.63 -36.12
CA ALA A 246 -21.94 31.79 -34.95
C ALA A 246 -20.55 32.06 -34.35
N GLU A 247 -19.52 32.21 -35.18
CA GLU A 247 -18.15 32.55 -34.74
C GLU A 247 -18.10 33.93 -34.06
N ARG A 248 -18.80 34.93 -34.61
CA ARG A 248 -18.93 36.26 -34.01
C ARG A 248 -19.63 36.21 -32.66
N ALA A 249 -20.70 35.43 -32.54
CA ALA A 249 -21.41 35.23 -31.27
C ALA A 249 -20.56 34.51 -30.21
N ALA A 250 -19.67 33.61 -30.63
CA ALA A 250 -18.75 32.88 -29.74
C ALA A 250 -17.53 33.70 -29.28
N GLY A 251 -17.32 34.92 -29.81
CA GLY A 251 -16.19 35.77 -29.44
C GLY A 251 -14.81 35.26 -29.90
N ILE A 252 -14.76 34.31 -30.83
CA ILE A 252 -13.52 33.73 -31.34
C ILE A 252 -12.91 34.71 -32.37
N ARG A 253 -12.02 35.59 -31.91
CA ARG A 253 -11.14 36.35 -32.82
C ARG A 253 -10.10 35.38 -33.39
N ILE A 254 -10.33 34.91 -34.60
CA ILE A 254 -9.25 34.32 -35.41
C ILE A 254 -8.27 35.46 -35.72
N LYS A 255 -7.06 35.40 -35.16
CA LYS A 255 -5.95 36.25 -35.63
C LYS A 255 -5.58 35.79 -37.04
N GLY A 256 -6.14 36.44 -38.07
CA GLY A 256 -5.57 36.48 -39.41
C GLY A 256 -4.30 37.34 -39.41
N GLU A 257 -3.44 37.32 -40.41
CA GLU A 257 -3.45 36.80 -41.79
C GLU A 257 -2.02 36.39 -42.15
#